data_AF-A0A327WY56-F1
#
_entry.id   AF-A0A327WY56-F1
#
_cell.length_a   1.000
_cell.length_b   1.000
_cell.length_c   1.000
_cell.angle_alpha   90.00
_cell.angle_beta   90.00
_cell.angle_gamma   90.00
#
_symmetry.space_group_name_H-M   'P 1'
#
loop_
_entity.id
_entity.type
_entity.pdbx_description
1 polymer ?
#
loop_
_entity_poly.entity_id
_entity_poly.type
_entity_poly.pdbx_seq_one_letter_code
_entity_poly.pdbx_strand_id
1 'polypeptide(L)'
;MELQKLTTPLQAEEIEWRVQQVIEAKNGKPAKLIVVPYITNRSVMERFDEQFGWANWSNEIREIDGGFLCTITVTLPSGQVISKTDGASRTAIEPVKGGISDAMKRAAVQFGLGRGLYNFPKVFVEVEGKYIPEWAYRLLDALVDSINSGKPQRDVIVLKEDHVRQLQRPQPQVRAAA
;
A
#
# COMPACT_ATOMS: atom_id res chain seq x y z
N MET A 1 5.84 6.98 -23.73
CA MET A 1 6.76 6.67 -22.62
C MET A 1 6.04 5.69 -21.73
N GLU A 2 6.68 4.57 -21.43
CA GLU A 2 6.13 3.57 -20.51
C GLU A 2 6.32 4.03 -19.05
N LEU A 3 5.26 4.01 -18.24
CA LEU A 3 5.28 4.42 -16.82
C LEU A 3 5.73 3.28 -15.88
N GLN A 4 6.66 2.44 -16.35
CA GLN A 4 7.00 1.18 -15.71
C GLN A 4 7.41 1.34 -14.25
N LYS A 5 8.18 2.37 -13.88
CA LYS A 5 8.60 2.57 -12.48
C LYS A 5 7.42 2.88 -11.57
N LEU A 6 6.45 3.67 -12.04
CA LEU A 6 5.23 3.95 -11.27
C LEU A 6 4.30 2.75 -11.16
N THR A 7 4.20 1.93 -12.21
CA THR A 7 3.16 0.89 -12.31
C THR A 7 3.64 -0.53 -12.03
N THR A 8 4.95 -0.76 -11.88
CA THR A 8 5.51 -2.06 -11.46
C THR A 8 4.90 -2.45 -10.09
N PRO A 9 4.68 -3.75 -9.81
CA PRO A 9 4.15 -4.17 -8.52
C PRO A 9 4.91 -3.56 -7.32
N LEU A 10 4.16 -3.20 -6.28
CA LEU A 10 4.71 -2.65 -5.04
C LEU A 10 5.39 -3.77 -4.25
N GLN A 11 6.59 -3.49 -3.74
CA GLN A 11 7.30 -4.40 -2.84
C GLN A 11 6.81 -4.25 -1.41
N ALA A 12 7.11 -5.22 -0.55
CA ALA A 12 6.68 -5.20 0.84
C ALA A 12 7.16 -3.94 1.57
N GLU A 13 8.38 -3.49 1.30
CA GLU A 13 9.01 -2.31 1.92
C GLU A 13 8.34 -0.99 1.51
N GLU A 14 7.56 -0.99 0.42
CA GLU A 14 6.83 0.17 -0.07
C GLU A 14 5.39 0.24 0.45
N ILE A 15 4.93 -0.82 1.12
CA ILE A 15 3.57 -0.97 1.62
C ILE A 15 3.59 -0.89 3.15
N GLU A 16 2.79 0.01 3.67
CA GLU A 16 2.43 0.08 5.08
C GLU A 16 1.04 -0.49 5.31
N TRP A 17 0.79 -0.96 6.53
CA TRP A 17 -0.50 -1.53 6.92
C TRP A 17 -1.11 -0.77 8.08
N ARG A 18 -2.42 -0.49 7.97
CA ARG A 18 -3.17 0.15 9.04
C ARG A 18 -4.43 -0.61 9.38
N VAL A 19 -4.85 -0.50 10.64
CA VAL A 19 -6.16 -0.97 11.10
C VAL A 19 -7.24 -0.08 10.48
N GLN A 20 -8.13 -0.70 9.71
CA GLN A 20 -9.34 -0.05 9.20
C GLN A 20 -10.49 -0.20 10.20
N GLN A 21 -10.63 -1.38 10.80
CA GLN A 21 -11.71 -1.70 11.71
C GLN A 21 -11.27 -2.74 12.75
N VAL A 22 -11.70 -2.54 14.00
CA VAL A 22 -11.59 -3.53 15.07
C VAL A 22 -12.93 -4.27 15.18
N ILE A 23 -12.89 -5.59 15.20
CA ILE A 23 -14.03 -6.47 15.40
C ILE A 23 -13.84 -7.19 16.74
N GLU A 24 -14.72 -6.91 17.69
CA GLU A 24 -14.70 -7.54 19.00
C GLU A 24 -15.15 -9.01 18.93
N ALA A 25 -14.69 -9.81 19.90
CA ALA A 25 -15.15 -11.18 20.05
C ALA A 25 -16.66 -11.20 20.35
N LYS A 26 -17.43 -11.99 19.58
CA LYS A 26 -18.88 -12.08 19.74
C LYS A 26 -19.39 -13.45 19.33
N ASN A 27 -20.29 -14.02 20.12
CA ASN A 27 -20.95 -15.31 19.86
C ASN A 27 -19.93 -16.44 19.56
N GLY A 28 -18.87 -16.55 20.36
CA GLY A 28 -17.81 -17.56 20.19
C GLY A 28 -16.88 -17.33 19.00
N LYS A 29 -17.03 -16.24 18.24
CA LYS A 29 -16.07 -15.83 17.20
C LYS A 29 -14.94 -15.00 17.82
N PRO A 30 -13.67 -15.26 17.46
CA PRO A 30 -12.54 -14.52 18.00
C PRO A 30 -12.52 -13.08 17.49
N ALA A 31 -11.88 -12.20 18.27
CA ALA A 31 -11.61 -10.82 17.88
C ALA A 31 -10.71 -10.76 16.62
N LYS A 32 -10.94 -9.76 15.78
CA LYS A 32 -10.20 -9.57 14.52
C LYS A 32 -9.95 -8.10 14.22
N LEU A 33 -8.85 -7.82 13.54
CA LEU A 33 -8.61 -6.54 12.88
C LEU A 33 -8.86 -6.70 11.39
N ILE A 34 -9.58 -5.77 10.77
CA ILE A 34 -9.51 -5.57 9.32
C ILE A 34 -8.36 -4.61 9.07
N VAL A 35 -7.37 -5.06 8.29
CA VAL A 35 -6.20 -4.25 7.94
C VAL A 35 -6.19 -3.97 6.45
N VAL A 36 -5.73 -2.78 6.08
CA VAL A 36 -5.64 -2.34 4.69
C VAL A 36 -4.24 -1.81 4.37
N PRO A 37 -3.72 -2.12 3.18
CA PRO A 37 -2.42 -1.63 2.74
C PRO A 37 -2.53 -0.18 2.24
N TYR A 38 -1.45 0.58 2.36
CA TYR A 38 -1.28 1.89 1.77
C TYR A 38 0.20 2.18 1.50
N ILE A 39 0.51 2.99 0.48
CA ILE A 39 1.87 3.50 0.28
C ILE A 39 2.11 4.75 1.11
N THR A 40 3.37 5.09 1.37
CA THR A 40 3.74 6.36 2.00
C THR A 40 4.00 7.46 0.96
N ASN A 41 4.05 8.72 1.39
CA ASN A 41 4.51 9.81 0.53
C ASN A 41 5.97 9.61 0.09
N ARG A 42 6.81 8.97 0.90
CA ARG A 42 8.22 8.68 0.56
C ARG A 42 8.28 7.74 -0.65
N SER A 43 7.46 6.68 -0.63
CA SER A 43 7.33 5.75 -1.75
C SER A 43 6.82 6.43 -3.03
N VAL A 44 5.96 7.46 -2.90
CA VAL A 44 5.57 8.29 -4.05
C VAL A 44 6.76 9.09 -4.58
N MET A 45 7.48 9.81 -3.72
CA MET A 45 8.65 10.61 -4.12
C MET A 45 9.71 9.74 -4.81
N GLU A 46 10.09 8.63 -4.19
CA GLU A 46 11.11 7.69 -4.69
C GLU A 46 10.75 7.17 -6.08
N ARG A 47 9.52 6.69 -6.29
CA ARG A 47 9.11 6.18 -7.61
C ARG A 47 8.98 7.26 -8.67
N PHE A 48 8.61 8.49 -8.30
CA PHE A 48 8.59 9.61 -9.23
C PHE A 48 10.01 10.06 -9.60
N ASP A 49 10.92 10.11 -8.63
CA ASP A 49 12.34 10.38 -8.85
C ASP A 49 12.96 9.33 -9.76
N GLU A 50 12.67 8.05 -9.56
CA GLU A 50 13.12 6.98 -10.45
C GLU A 50 12.52 7.05 -11.85
N GLN A 51 11.24 7.43 -11.98
CA GLN A 51 10.54 7.45 -13.27
C GLN A 51 10.92 8.64 -14.14
N PHE A 52 11.03 9.83 -13.54
CA PHE A 52 11.16 11.09 -14.26
C PHE A 52 12.50 11.79 -13.99
N GLY A 53 13.17 11.47 -12.88
CA GLY A 53 14.28 12.26 -12.33
C GLY A 53 13.76 13.43 -11.49
N TRP A 54 14.45 13.72 -10.39
CA TRP A 54 14.02 14.69 -9.37
C TRP A 54 13.66 16.09 -9.89
N ALA A 55 14.27 16.53 -10.99
CA ALA A 55 14.04 17.86 -11.58
C ALA A 55 12.85 17.91 -12.55
N ASN A 56 12.32 16.75 -12.98
CA ASN A 56 11.31 16.66 -14.04
C ASN A 56 9.90 16.39 -13.49
N TRP A 57 9.71 16.48 -12.19
CA TRP A 57 8.39 16.45 -11.58
C TRP A 57 8.31 17.40 -10.38
N SER A 58 7.10 17.78 -10.01
CA SER A 58 6.83 18.60 -8.83
C SER A 58 5.43 18.32 -8.31
N ASN A 59 5.17 18.72 -7.07
CA ASN A 59 3.83 18.73 -6.49
C ASN A 59 3.50 20.10 -5.90
N GLU A 60 2.27 20.57 -6.13
CA GLU A 60 1.69 21.76 -5.50
C GLU A 60 0.59 21.32 -4.54
N ILE A 61 0.56 21.88 -3.34
CA ILE A 61 -0.50 21.68 -2.36
C ILE A 61 -1.31 22.96 -2.24
N ARG A 62 -2.63 22.86 -2.44
CA ARG A 62 -3.58 23.96 -2.22
C ARG A 62 -4.56 23.57 -1.13
N GLU A 63 -4.61 24.36 -0.08
CA GLU A 63 -5.66 24.24 0.94
C GLU A 63 -7.01 24.69 0.37
N ILE A 64 -8.06 23.94 0.68
CA ILE A 64 -9.45 24.22 0.35
C ILE A 64 -10.29 24.09 1.62
N ASP A 65 -11.55 24.52 1.57
CA ASP A 65 -12.44 24.31 2.70
C ASP A 65 -12.57 22.80 3.03
N GLY A 66 -12.26 22.45 4.28
CA GLY A 66 -12.28 21.08 4.77
C GLY A 66 -11.15 20.14 4.29
N GLY A 67 -10.18 20.57 3.48
CA GLY A 67 -9.18 19.66 2.95
C GLY A 67 -8.06 20.27 2.11
N PHE A 68 -7.44 19.43 1.28
CA PHE A 68 -6.31 19.80 0.45
C PHE A 68 -6.47 19.20 -0.95
N LEU A 69 -6.07 19.97 -1.96
CA LEU A 69 -5.80 19.49 -3.31
C LEU A 69 -4.29 19.33 -3.49
N CYS A 70 -3.88 18.27 -4.16
CA CYS A 70 -2.52 18.07 -4.63
C CYS A 70 -2.53 17.96 -6.15
N THR A 71 -1.73 18.81 -6.81
CA THR A 71 -1.44 18.70 -8.24
C THR A 71 -0.04 18.16 -8.39
N ILE A 72 0.12 17.03 -9.07
CA ILE A 72 1.43 16.52 -9.49
C ILE A 72 1.63 16.85 -10.96
N THR A 73 2.74 17.49 -11.27
CA THR A 73 3.14 17.89 -12.62
C THR A 73 4.41 17.15 -13.00
N VAL A 74 4.44 16.55 -14.19
CA VAL A 74 5.59 15.83 -14.74
C VAL A 74 5.94 16.38 -16.13
N THR A 75 7.23 16.47 -16.42
CA THR A 75 7.78 16.83 -17.72
C THR A 75 8.34 15.57 -18.37
N LEU A 76 7.77 15.19 -19.52
CA LEU A 76 8.22 14.04 -20.29
C LEU A 76 9.51 14.36 -21.05
N PRO A 77 10.30 13.33 -21.48
CA PRO A 77 11.48 13.53 -22.31
C PRO A 77 11.20 14.27 -23.65
N SER A 78 9.96 14.23 -24.14
CA SER A 78 9.53 15.00 -25.31
C SER A 78 9.35 16.50 -25.06
N GLY A 79 9.48 16.95 -23.80
CA GLY A 79 9.13 18.30 -23.37
C GLY A 79 7.64 18.49 -23.05
N GLN A 80 6.80 17.47 -23.28
CA GLN A 80 5.39 17.54 -22.93
C GLN A 80 5.19 17.59 -21.41
N VAL A 81 4.37 18.52 -20.94
CA VAL A 81 4.01 18.66 -19.52
C VAL A 81 2.64 18.03 -19.27
N ILE A 82 2.53 17.21 -18.22
CA ILE A 82 1.28 16.57 -17.79
C ILE A 82 1.05 16.89 -16.31
N SER A 83 -0.14 17.39 -15.99
CA SER A 83 -0.55 17.65 -14.61
C SER A 83 -1.81 16.85 -14.27
N LYS A 84 -1.87 16.31 -13.05
CA LYS A 84 -3.05 15.61 -12.51
C LYS A 84 -3.30 16.06 -11.08
N THR A 85 -4.56 16.27 -10.73
CA THR A 85 -4.97 16.82 -9.43
C THR A 85 -5.98 15.92 -8.75
N ASP A 86 -5.76 15.62 -7.48
CA ASP A 86 -6.73 14.96 -6.58
C ASP A 86 -6.74 15.68 -5.23
N GLY A 87 -7.63 15.27 -4.33
CA GLY A 87 -7.71 15.87 -3.01
C GLY A 87 -8.10 14.89 -1.91
N ALA A 88 -7.88 15.32 -0.67
CA ALA A 88 -8.30 14.61 0.53
C ALA A 88 -8.81 15.59 1.58
N SER A 89 -9.75 15.13 2.39
CA SER A 89 -10.21 15.84 3.58
C SER A 89 -9.14 15.82 4.68
N ARG A 90 -9.28 16.71 5.66
CA ARG A 90 -8.50 16.64 6.90
C ARG A 90 -8.71 15.29 7.59
N THR A 91 -7.64 14.73 8.13
CA THR A 91 -7.68 13.46 8.90
C THR A 91 -8.08 13.71 10.35
N ALA A 92 -8.57 12.68 11.04
CA ALA A 92 -8.87 12.78 12.48
C ALA A 92 -7.60 12.89 13.34
N ILE A 93 -6.50 12.30 12.89
CA ILE A 93 -5.17 12.32 13.52
C ILE A 93 -4.24 13.14 12.62
N GLU A 94 -3.52 14.11 13.19
CA GLU A 94 -2.65 15.06 12.45
C GLU A 94 -3.37 15.70 11.23
N PRO A 95 -4.47 16.46 11.44
CA PRO A 95 -5.44 16.82 10.40
C PRO A 95 -4.86 17.48 9.15
N VAL A 96 -3.84 18.32 9.32
CA VAL A 96 -3.16 19.01 8.21
C VAL A 96 -2.21 18.05 7.48
N LYS A 97 -1.26 17.47 8.20
CA LYS A 97 -0.23 16.59 7.63
C LYS A 97 -0.82 15.35 6.97
N GLY A 98 -1.78 14.70 7.63
CA GLY A 98 -2.46 13.52 7.09
C GLY A 98 -3.27 13.84 5.83
N GLY A 99 -4.01 14.97 5.82
CA GLY A 99 -4.76 15.41 4.64
C GLY A 99 -3.88 15.73 3.44
N ILE A 100 -2.75 16.42 3.67
CA ILE A 100 -1.76 16.71 2.61
C ILE A 100 -1.17 15.42 2.05
N SER A 101 -0.78 14.47 2.92
CA SER A 101 -0.25 13.19 2.48
C SER A 101 -1.25 12.35 1.69
N ASP A 102 -2.50 12.28 2.15
CA ASP A 102 -3.55 11.56 1.43
C ASP A 102 -3.84 12.20 0.08
N ALA A 103 -3.88 13.53 -0.03
CA ALA A 103 -4.07 14.23 -1.31
C ALA A 103 -2.96 13.88 -2.31
N MET A 104 -1.69 13.90 -1.87
CA MET A 104 -0.55 13.54 -2.73
C MET A 104 -0.60 12.10 -3.20
N LYS A 105 -0.86 11.14 -2.30
CA LYS A 105 -0.99 9.72 -2.67
C LYS A 105 -2.13 9.50 -3.67
N ARG A 106 -3.27 10.18 -3.48
CA ARG A 106 -4.41 10.10 -4.40
C ARG A 106 -4.08 10.69 -5.78
N ALA A 107 -3.38 11.81 -5.83
CA ALA A 107 -2.90 12.37 -7.10
C ALA A 107 -1.96 11.39 -7.82
N ALA A 108 -1.08 10.69 -7.08
CA ALA A 108 -0.20 9.65 -7.64
C ALA A 108 -0.96 8.46 -8.23
N VAL A 109 -2.13 8.07 -7.68
CA VAL A 109 -3.02 7.03 -8.25
C VAL A 109 -3.44 7.37 -9.68
N GLN A 110 -3.61 8.66 -10.00
CA GLN A 110 -3.98 9.06 -11.36
C GLN A 110 -2.85 8.83 -12.39
N PHE A 111 -1.60 8.73 -11.95
CA PHE A 111 -0.44 8.29 -12.75
C PHE A 111 -0.23 6.77 -12.74
N GLY A 112 -1.00 6.01 -11.95
CA GLY A 112 -0.95 4.56 -11.88
C GLY A 112 -0.33 4.00 -10.60
N LEU A 113 0.42 4.82 -9.87
CA LEU A 113 1.09 4.40 -8.64
C LEU A 113 0.06 4.08 -7.55
N GLY A 114 0.13 2.87 -6.99
CA GLY A 114 -0.76 2.42 -5.92
C GLY A 114 -2.11 1.87 -6.38
N ARG A 115 -2.41 1.85 -7.69
CA ARG A 115 -3.67 1.25 -8.20
C ARG A 115 -3.81 -0.23 -7.85
N GLY A 116 -2.70 -0.97 -7.80
CA GLY A 116 -2.69 -2.39 -7.44
C GLY A 116 -3.24 -2.65 -6.04
N LEU A 117 -3.12 -1.69 -5.11
CA LEU A 117 -3.61 -1.84 -3.73
C LEU A 117 -5.13 -2.02 -3.65
N TYR A 118 -5.90 -1.50 -4.63
CA TYR A 118 -7.35 -1.68 -4.66
C TYR A 118 -7.77 -3.11 -5.00
N ASN A 119 -6.84 -3.92 -5.53
CA ASN A 119 -7.07 -5.32 -5.87
C ASN A 119 -6.54 -6.27 -4.78
N PHE A 120 -6.04 -5.74 -3.66
CA PHE A 120 -5.59 -6.57 -2.56
C PHE A 120 -6.76 -7.31 -1.91
N PRO A 121 -6.54 -8.54 -1.43
CA PRO A 121 -7.57 -9.29 -0.74
C PRO A 121 -7.94 -8.60 0.57
N LYS A 122 -9.16 -8.86 1.06
CA LYS A 122 -9.57 -8.40 2.38
C LYS A 122 -8.84 -9.20 3.45
N VAL A 123 -7.99 -8.53 4.23
CA VAL A 123 -7.19 -9.18 5.26
C VAL A 123 -7.78 -8.99 6.65
N PHE A 124 -8.01 -10.11 7.33
CA PHE A 124 -8.35 -10.17 8.75
C PHE A 124 -7.15 -10.67 9.54
N VAL A 125 -6.81 -10.01 10.64
CA VAL A 125 -5.81 -10.50 11.60
C VAL A 125 -6.57 -10.94 12.85
N GLU A 126 -6.53 -12.23 13.16
CA GLU A 126 -7.15 -12.78 14.37
C GLU A 126 -6.24 -12.52 15.58
N VAL A 127 -6.63 -11.53 16.38
CA VAL A 127 -5.84 -11.06 17.53
C VAL A 127 -6.77 -10.34 18.51
N GLU A 128 -6.46 -10.45 19.81
CA GLU A 128 -7.05 -9.61 20.84
C GLU A 128 -6.28 -8.29 20.93
N GLY A 129 -6.96 -7.16 20.79
CA GLY A 129 -6.36 -5.84 20.89
C GLY A 129 -6.75 -4.91 19.73
N LYS A 130 -6.04 -3.78 19.64
CA LYS A 130 -6.33 -2.69 18.69
C LYS A 130 -5.18 -2.41 17.71
N TYR A 131 -4.07 -3.15 17.81
CA TYR A 131 -2.85 -2.92 17.04
C TYR A 131 -2.46 -4.17 16.27
N ILE A 132 -1.83 -3.98 15.10
CA ILE A 132 -1.30 -5.07 14.30
C ILE A 132 -0.08 -5.63 15.04
N PRO A 133 -0.05 -6.92 15.41
CA PRO A 133 1.09 -7.50 16.11
C PRO A 133 2.25 -7.75 15.15
N GLU A 134 3.48 -7.77 15.67
CA GLU A 134 4.71 -7.98 14.90
C GLU A 134 4.69 -9.25 14.05
N TRP A 135 4.12 -10.34 14.58
CA TRP A 135 4.00 -11.58 13.84
C TRP A 135 3.15 -11.45 12.57
N ALA A 136 2.18 -10.54 12.55
CA ALA A 136 1.29 -10.35 11.42
C ALA A 136 2.00 -9.61 10.29
N TYR A 137 2.88 -8.65 10.59
CA TYR A 137 3.69 -7.96 9.56
C TYR A 137 4.46 -8.95 8.68
N ARG A 138 5.11 -9.96 9.29
CA ARG A 138 5.80 -11.02 8.52
C ARG A 138 4.90 -11.79 7.55
N LEU A 139 3.63 -12.01 7.92
CA LEU A 139 2.66 -12.68 7.05
C LEU A 139 2.11 -11.74 5.97
N LEU A 140 2.00 -10.45 6.28
CA LEU A 140 1.57 -9.41 5.35
C LEU A 140 2.64 -9.17 4.27
N ASP A 141 3.92 -9.16 4.64
CA ASP A 141 5.03 -9.07 3.68
C ASP A 141 5.04 -10.29 2.74
N ALA A 142 4.93 -11.49 3.30
CA ALA A 142 4.82 -12.72 2.51
C ALA A 142 3.58 -12.75 1.60
N LEU A 143 2.50 -12.08 1.99
CA LEU A 143 1.32 -11.91 1.14
C LEU A 143 1.64 -10.98 -0.05
N VAL A 144 2.35 -9.87 0.17
CA VAL A 144 2.81 -8.99 -0.91
C VAL A 144 3.67 -9.77 -1.90
N ASP A 145 4.65 -10.55 -1.42
CA ASP A 145 5.48 -11.41 -2.26
C ASP A 145 4.65 -12.43 -3.04
N SER A 146 3.66 -13.04 -2.39
CA SER A 146 2.78 -14.01 -3.02
C SER A 146 1.96 -13.38 -4.15
N ILE A 147 1.42 -12.18 -3.94
CA ILE A 147 0.71 -11.39 -4.98
C ILE A 147 1.66 -11.09 -6.15
N ASN A 148 2.86 -10.61 -5.85
CA ASN A 148 3.86 -10.25 -6.87
C ASN A 148 4.36 -11.45 -7.68
N SER A 149 4.34 -12.66 -7.11
CA SER A 149 4.67 -13.90 -7.82
C SER A 149 3.61 -14.36 -8.84
N GLY A 150 2.44 -13.69 -8.89
CA GLY A 150 1.34 -14.05 -9.78
C GLY A 150 0.52 -15.26 -9.31
N LYS A 151 0.76 -15.75 -8.09
CA LYS A 151 -0.04 -16.84 -7.51
C LYS A 151 -1.47 -16.37 -7.27
N PRO A 152 -2.50 -17.17 -7.63
CA PRO A 152 -3.88 -16.83 -7.35
C PRO A 152 -4.10 -16.58 -5.85
N GLN A 153 -4.73 -15.45 -5.55
CA GLN A 153 -5.09 -15.10 -4.17
C GLN A 153 -6.58 -15.37 -3.92
N ARG A 154 -6.91 -15.66 -2.66
CA ARG A 154 -8.29 -15.69 -2.21
C ARG A 154 -8.78 -14.27 -1.97
N ASP A 155 -10.06 -14.00 -2.20
CA ASP A 155 -10.65 -12.68 -1.94
C ASP A 155 -10.58 -12.25 -0.45
N VAL A 156 -10.55 -13.24 0.45
CA VAL A 156 -10.49 -13.05 1.89
C VAL A 156 -9.36 -13.88 2.49
N ILE A 157 -8.52 -13.23 3.28
CA ILE A 157 -7.40 -13.84 4.01
C ILE A 157 -7.60 -13.63 5.50
N VAL A 158 -7.40 -14.70 6.28
CA VAL A 158 -7.40 -14.64 7.75
C VAL A 158 -6.03 -15.05 8.23
N LEU A 159 -5.32 -14.15 8.89
CA LEU A 159 -4.01 -14.35 9.48
C LEU A 159 -4.17 -14.74 10.95
N LYS A 160 -3.41 -15.76 11.35
CA LYS A 160 -3.31 -16.25 12.73
C LYS A 160 -1.84 -16.42 13.08
N GLU A 161 -1.49 -16.29 14.35
CA GLU A 161 -0.09 -16.38 14.79
C GLU A 161 0.57 -17.71 14.39
N ASP A 162 -0.15 -18.83 14.51
CA ASP A 162 0.36 -20.14 14.11
C ASP A 162 0.70 -20.27 12.62
N HIS A 163 0.17 -19.39 11.75
CA HIS A 163 0.52 -19.38 10.33
C HIS A 163 1.98 -18.98 10.10
N VAL A 164 2.63 -18.28 11.04
CA VAL A 164 4.05 -17.94 10.96
C VAL A 164 4.93 -19.19 10.83
N ARG A 165 4.53 -20.31 11.45
CA ARG A 165 5.26 -21.58 11.34
C ARG A 165 5.31 -22.13 9.91
N GLN A 166 4.37 -21.72 9.06
CA GLN A 166 4.31 -22.13 7.66
C GLN A 166 5.28 -21.33 6.78
N LEU A 167 5.68 -20.12 7.19
CA LEU A 167 6.69 -19.32 6.49
C LEU A 167 8.10 -19.92 6.60
N GLN A 168 8.40 -20.61 7.72
CA GLN A 168 9.74 -21.10 8.07
C GLN A 168 10.07 -22.49 7.50
N ARG A 169 9.16 -23.16 6.78
CA ARG A 169 9.52 -24.41 6.10
C ARG A 169 10.19 -24.07 4.78
N PRO A 170 11.51 -24.24 4.61
CA PRO A 170 12.08 -24.31 3.28
C PRO A 170 11.32 -25.42 2.54
N GLN A 171 10.91 -25.16 1.29
CA GLN A 171 10.49 -26.25 0.43
C GLN A 171 11.61 -27.29 0.46
N PRO A 172 11.35 -28.56 0.82
CA PRO A 172 12.35 -29.58 0.60
C PRO A 172 12.67 -29.52 -0.89
N GLN A 173 13.91 -29.13 -1.21
CA GLN A 173 14.43 -29.31 -2.56
C GLN A 173 14.25 -30.78 -2.86
N VAL A 174 13.29 -31.10 -3.72
CA VAL A 174 13.21 -32.41 -4.35
C VAL A 174 14.49 -32.48 -5.18
N ARG A 175 15.54 -33.06 -4.59
CA ARG A 175 16.68 -33.53 -5.37
C ARG A 175 16.10 -34.56 -6.32
N ALA A 176 15.99 -34.20 -7.60
CA ALA A 176 15.85 -35.18 -8.64
C ALA A 176 17.07 -36.12 -8.50
N ALA A 177 16.80 -37.36 -8.10
CA ALA A 177 17.78 -38.42 -8.20
C ALA A 177 18.07 -38.62 -9.69
N ALA A 178 19.36 -38.75 -10.00
CA ALA A 178 19.89 -39.05 -11.32
C ALA A 178 19.33 -40.34 -11.92
#